data_AF-A0A7V2RWS3-F1
#
_entry.id   AF-A0A7V2RWS3-F1
#
_cell.length_a   1.000
_cell.length_b   1.000
_cell.length_c   1.000
_cell.angle_alpha   90.00
_cell.angle_beta   90.00
_cell.angle_gamma   90.00
#
_symmetry.space_group_name_H-M   'P 1'
#
loop_
_entity.id
_entity.type
_entity.pdbx_description
1 polymer ?
#
loop_
_entity_poly.entity_id
_entity_poly.type
_entity_poly.pdbx_seq_one_letter_code
_entity_poly.pdbx_strand_id
1 'polypeptide(L)' 'MNREETLAWIEDVLDALDQSEVIEIIEATISDGLVSDAFFETLDAETERLKAAGDHRRYDRLLEIARTVAIARQNRKENL' A
#
# COMPACT_ATOMS: atom_id res chain seq x y z
N MET A 1 -9.20 -7.29 1.29
CA MET A 1 -8.14 -8.24 1.69
C MET A 1 -8.14 -8.47 3.19
N ASN A 2 -7.68 -9.63 3.63
CA ASN A 2 -7.35 -9.91 5.02
C ASN A 2 -5.90 -9.47 5.35
N ARG A 3 -5.48 -9.65 6.61
CA ARG A 3 -4.14 -9.25 7.07
C ARG A 3 -3.01 -9.92 6.30
N GLU A 4 -3.09 -11.24 6.09
CA GLU A 4 -2.03 -12.01 5.43
C GLU A 4 -1.91 -11.63 3.95
N GLU A 5 -3.04 -11.47 3.27
CA GLU A 5 -3.10 -10.99 1.89
C GLU A 5 -2.49 -9.57 1.77
N THR A 6 -2.76 -8.70 2.75
CA THR A 6 -2.22 -7.34 2.75
C THR A 6 -0.72 -7.33 3.00
N LEU A 7 -0.20 -8.19 3.86
CA LEU A 7 1.25 -8.31 4.08
C LEU A 7 1.96 -8.85 2.83
N ALA A 8 1.40 -9.86 2.16
CA ALA A 8 1.95 -10.36 0.90
C ALA A 8 1.98 -9.26 -0.17
N TRP A 9 0.89 -8.52 -0.30
CA TRP A 9 0.82 -7.37 -1.21
C TRP A 9 1.85 -6.28 -0.88
N ILE A 10 2.08 -5.98 0.41
CA ILE A 10 3.11 -5.02 0.82
C ILE A 10 4.49 -5.47 0.35
N GLU A 11 4.82 -6.75 0.51
CA GLU A 11 6.10 -7.29 0.00
C GLU A 11 6.19 -7.17 -1.52
N ASP A 12 5.14 -7.54 -2.26
CA ASP A 12 5.11 -7.44 -3.72
C ASP A 12 5.37 -5.99 -4.21
N VAL A 13 4.74 -4.99 -3.58
CA VAL A 13 4.92 -3.58 -3.96
C VAL A 13 6.28 -3.03 -3.52
N LEU A 14 6.82 -3.51 -2.40
CA LEU A 14 8.17 -3.13 -1.95
C LEU A 14 9.27 -3.72 -2.84
N ASP A 15 9.06 -4.93 -3.35
CA ASP A 15 10.00 -5.65 -4.21
C ASP A 15 9.92 -5.24 -5.69
N ALA A 16 8.81 -4.61 -6.12
CA ALA A 16 8.65 -4.06 -7.47
C ALA A 16 9.87 -3.19 -7.89
N LEU A 17 10.41 -3.45 -9.07
CA LEU A 17 11.70 -2.90 -9.50
C LEU A 17 11.58 -1.46 -9.99
N ASP A 18 10.42 -1.10 -10.53
CA ASP A 18 10.16 0.24 -11.07
C ASP A 18 8.85 0.84 -10.54
N GLN A 19 8.73 2.16 -10.75
CA GLN A 19 7.60 2.93 -10.26
C GLN A 19 6.31 2.65 -11.05
N SER A 20 6.41 2.20 -12.30
CA SER A 20 5.25 1.87 -13.12
C SER A 20 4.57 0.61 -12.62
N GLU A 21 5.35 -0.42 -12.30
CA GLU A 21 4.87 -1.68 -11.70
C GLU A 21 4.18 -1.41 -10.35
N VAL A 22 4.77 -0.56 -9.50
CA VAL A 22 4.15 -0.12 -8.23
C VAL A 22 2.78 0.51 -8.47
N ILE A 23 2.67 1.43 -9.44
CA ILE A 23 1.41 2.11 -9.74
C ILE A 23 0.38 1.12 -10.29
N GLU A 24 0.77 0.23 -11.20
CA GLU A 24 -0.12 -0.80 -11.75
C GLU A 24 -0.69 -1.72 -10.66
N ILE A 25 0.13 -2.18 -9.72
CA ILE A 25 -0.31 -3.01 -8.60
C ILE A 25 -1.31 -2.23 -7.72
N ILE A 26 -1.02 -0.96 -7.40
CA ILE A 26 -1.89 -0.10 -6.60
C ILE A 26 -3.25 0.12 -7.29
N GLU A 27 -3.23 0.48 -8.58
CA GLU A 27 -4.44 0.74 -9.35
C GLU A 27 -5.31 -0.51 -9.49
N ALA A 28 -4.71 -1.66 -9.77
CA ALA A 28 -5.41 -2.94 -9.83
C ALA A 28 -6.10 -3.26 -8.49
N THR A 29 -5.37 -3.12 -7.39
CA THR A 29 -5.87 -3.39 -6.03
C THR A 29 -7.06 -2.49 -5.66
N ILE A 30 -7.01 -1.22 -6.05
CA ILE A 30 -8.11 -0.28 -5.85
C ILE A 30 -9.28 -0.63 -6.76
N SER A 31 -9.02 -0.96 -8.03
CA SER A 31 -10.05 -1.27 -9.02
C SER A 31 -10.85 -2.52 -8.67
N ASP A 32 -10.18 -3.52 -8.11
CA ASP A 32 -10.78 -4.76 -7.64
C ASP A 32 -11.53 -4.59 -6.31
N GLY A 33 -11.53 -3.38 -5.72
CA GLY A 33 -12.21 -3.09 -4.46
C GLY A 33 -11.60 -3.81 -3.26
N LEU A 34 -10.31 -4.17 -3.35
CA LEU A 34 -9.61 -4.96 -2.35
C LEU A 34 -9.15 -4.12 -1.14
N VAL A 35 -9.19 -2.80 -1.29
CA VAL A 35 -8.82 -1.79 -0.27
C VAL A 35 -9.98 -1.57 0.70
N SER A 36 -9.88 -2.17 1.88
CA SER A 36 -10.83 -2.04 3.00
C SER A 36 -10.21 -1.31 4.20
N ASP A 37 -10.97 -1.04 5.25
CA ASP A 37 -10.42 -0.46 6.49
C ASP A 37 -9.36 -1.38 7.11
N ALA A 38 -9.57 -2.71 7.09
CA ALA A 38 -8.60 -3.71 7.55
C ALA A 38 -7.28 -3.71 6.75
N PHE A 39 -7.33 -3.34 5.46
CA PHE A 39 -6.14 -3.15 4.64
C PHE A 39 -5.32 -1.98 5.19
N PHE A 40 -5.96 -0.83 5.46
CA PHE A 40 -5.27 0.34 6.01
C PHE A 40 -4.73 0.09 7.42
N GLU A 41 -5.48 -0.59 8.29
CA GLU A 41 -4.99 -0.99 9.61
C GLU A 41 -3.72 -1.86 9.53
N THR A 42 -3.67 -2.78 8.56
CA THR A 42 -2.50 -3.63 8.35
C THR A 42 -1.31 -2.83 7.80
N LEU A 43 -1.57 -1.93 6.86
CA LEU A 43 -0.56 -1.04 6.27
C LEU A 43 0.07 -0.11 7.32
N ASP A 44 -0.74 0.47 8.20
CA ASP A 44 -0.28 1.32 9.30
C ASP A 44 0.54 0.54 10.32
N ALA A 45 0.07 -0.65 10.70
CA ALA A 45 0.80 -1.53 11.62
C ALA A 45 2.17 -1.94 11.08
N GLU A 46 2.24 -2.25 9.78
CA GLU A 46 3.48 -2.65 9.12
C GLU A 46 4.45 -1.48 8.95
N THR A 47 3.92 -0.29 8.68
CA THR A 47 4.69 0.96 8.62
C THR A 47 5.35 1.26 9.98
N GLU A 48 4.61 1.17 11.08
CA GLU A 48 5.20 1.37 12.42
C GLU A 48 6.17 0.24 12.81
N ARG A 49 5.95 -1.00 12.36
CA ARG A 49 6.90 -2.11 12.55
C ARG A 49 8.24 -1.82 11.88
N LEU A 50 8.24 -1.37 10.62
CA LEU A 50 9.46 -1.03 9.87
C LEU A 50 10.21 0.14 10.50
N LYS A 51 9.48 1.16 10.97
CA LYS A 51 10.04 2.29 11.72
C LYS A 51 10.73 1.84 13.02
N ALA A 52 10.08 0.97 13.79
CA ALA A 52 10.64 0.43 15.03
C ALA A 52 11.87 -0.47 14.77
N ALA A 53 11.91 -1.16 13.63
CA ALA A 53 13.04 -1.98 13.21
C ALA A 53 14.24 -1.16 12.69
N GLY A 54 14.05 0.14 12.43
CA GLY A 54 15.09 1.02 11.86
C GLY A 54 15.35 0.80 10.37
N ASP A 55 14.45 0.10 9.66
CA ASP A 55 14.53 -0.06 8.20
C ASP A 55 13.95 1.18 7.51
N HIS A 56 14.71 2.27 7.56
CA HIS A 56 14.29 3.57 7.04
C HIS A 56 13.96 3.53 5.54
N ARG A 57 14.69 2.74 4.74
CA ARG A 57 14.43 2.64 3.30
C ARG A 57 13.08 2.00 3.02
N ARG A 58 12.78 0.85 3.62
CA ARG A 58 11.47 0.19 3.40
C ARG A 58 10.34 0.99 4.01
N TYR A 59 10.58 1.62 5.17
CA TYR A 59 9.64 2.53 5.81
C TYR A 59 9.24 3.71 4.90
N ASP A 60 10.22 4.46 4.39
CA ASP A 60 9.96 5.63 3.54
C ASP A 60 9.20 5.25 2.28
N ARG A 61 9.56 4.10 1.67
CA ARG A 61 8.89 3.58 0.50
C ARG A 61 7.45 3.15 0.80
N LEU A 62 7.21 2.47 1.92
CA LEU A 62 5.86 2.06 2.32
C LEU A 62 4.97 3.28 2.62
N LEU A 63 5.52 4.34 3.21
CA LEU A 63 4.81 5.61 3.39
C LEU A 63 4.40 6.25 2.07
N GLU A 64 5.29 6.24 1.07
CA GLU A 64 4.99 6.77 -0.27
C GLU A 64 3.85 5.97 -0.94
N ILE A 65 3.91 4.64 -0.84
CA ILE A 65 2.86 3.74 -1.32
C ILE A 65 1.53 4.03 -0.61
N ALA A 66 1.54 4.14 0.72
CA ALA A 66 0.33 4.43 1.51
C ALA A 66 -0.32 5.75 1.10
N ARG A 67 0.49 6.80 0.86
CA ARG A 67 -0.01 8.09 0.34
C ARG A 67 -0.61 7.94 -1.05
N THR A 68 0.05 7.19 -1.92
CA THR A 68 -0.41 6.95 -3.30
C THR A 68 -1.75 6.23 -3.31
N VAL A 69 -1.91 5.18 -2.49
CA VAL A 69 -3.17 4.46 -2.32
C VAL A 69 -4.28 5.38 -1.83
N ALA A 70 -4.00 6.24 -0.84
CA ALA A 70 -4.98 7.18 -0.30
C ALA A 70 -5.45 8.21 -1.35
N ILE A 71 -4.52 8.78 -2.11
CA ILE A 71 -4.82 9.74 -3.20
C ILE A 71 -5.65 9.07 -4.30
N ALA A 72 -5.23 7.89 -4.75
CA ALA A 72 -5.93 7.14 -5.81
C ALA A 72 -7.36 6.77 -5.38
N ARG A 73 -7.57 6.40 -4.12
CA ARG A 73 -8.91 6.18 -3.54
C ARG A 73 -9.75 7.45 -3.54
N GLN A 74 -9.19 8.58 -3.14
CA GLN A 74 -9.92 9.85 -3.06
C GLN A 74 -10.33 10.35 -4.45
N ASN A 75 -9.41 10.35 -5.42
CA ASN A 75 -9.69 10.76 -6.79
C ASN A 75 -10.79 9.92 -7.45
N ARG A 76 -10.88 8.62 -7.12
CA ARG A 76 -11.96 7.75 -7.62
C ARG A 76 -13.31 8.10 -7.00
N LYS A 77 -13.35 8.45 -5.71
CA LYS A 77 -14.57 8.85 -5.01
C LYS A 77 -15.12 10.19 -5.51
N GLU A 78 -14.26 11.10 -5.96
CA GLU A 78 -14.66 12.40 -6.53
C GLU A 78 -15.16 12.30 -7.99
N ASN A 79 -14.80 11.24 -8.70
CA ASN A 79 -15.19 11.00 -10.11
C ASN A 79 -16.38 10.04 -10.30
N LEU A 80 -16.98 9.55 -9.21
CA LEU A 80 -18.18 8.69 -9.19
C LEU A 80 -19.40 9.48 -8.75
#